data_AF-B9J8W6-F1
#
_entry.id   AF-B9J8W6-F1
#
_cell.length_a   1.000
_cell.length_b   1.000
_cell.length_c   1.000
_cell.angle_alpha   90.00
_cell.angle_beta   90.00
_cell.angle_gamma   90.00
#
_symmetry.space_group_name_H-M   'P 1'
#
loop_
_entity.id
_entity.type
_entity.pdbx_description
1 polymer ?
#
loop_
_entity_poly.entity_id
_entity_poly.type
_entity_poly.pdbx_seq_one_letter_code
_entity_poly.pdbx_strand_id
1 'polypeptide(L)'
;MKKFLFESPILPDGFRFPETYRQLVESNSRPDIEPWTWLADNMPQSLSYYGAMLEKFKEGPLVPFAIICDETGLHNDGYVTLALGYVTLALFDGSDISDSPRVRIYDYSNPKKGPWDNLRYNDFEEWLVAAREESADYKTQRAEIDDSNEA
;
A
#
# COMPACT_ATOMS: atom_id res chain seq x y z
N MET A 1 -9.35 11.98 -14.11
CA MET A 1 -7.88 12.08 -14.27
C MET A 1 -7.37 10.71 -14.71
N LYS A 2 -6.36 10.65 -15.59
CA LYS A 2 -5.71 9.39 -15.99
C LYS A 2 -4.99 8.82 -14.76
N LYS A 3 -5.25 7.56 -14.43
CA LYS A 3 -4.59 6.88 -13.30
C LYS A 3 -3.14 6.56 -13.65
N PHE A 4 -2.29 6.52 -12.63
CA PHE A 4 -0.88 6.24 -12.78
C PHE A 4 -0.60 4.76 -12.53
N LEU A 5 0.01 4.12 -13.51
CA LEU A 5 0.69 2.85 -13.35
C LEU A 5 2.15 3.09 -13.69
N PHE A 6 3.05 2.41 -12.98
CA PHE A 6 4.45 2.39 -13.36
C PHE A 6 4.56 1.73 -14.74
N GLU A 7 5.27 2.36 -15.65
CA GLU A 7 5.51 1.84 -16.99
C GLU A 7 6.99 1.40 -17.12
N SER A 8 7.29 0.48 -18.04
CA SER A 8 8.68 0.20 -18.42
C SER A 8 9.32 1.49 -18.99
N PRO A 9 10.59 1.81 -18.68
CA PRO A 9 11.66 0.94 -18.15
C PRO A 9 11.92 1.09 -16.65
N ILE A 10 11.06 1.76 -15.87
CA ILE A 10 11.36 1.97 -14.45
C ILE A 10 11.04 0.76 -13.59
N LEU A 11 10.21 -0.17 -14.07
CA LEU A 11 9.88 -1.43 -13.38
C LEU A 11 11.05 -2.43 -13.42
N PRO A 12 11.11 -3.38 -12.46
CA PRO A 12 12.08 -4.47 -12.50
C PRO A 12 11.95 -5.30 -13.78
N ASP A 13 13.08 -5.79 -14.29
CA ASP A 13 13.11 -6.57 -15.53
C ASP A 13 12.21 -7.81 -15.43
N GLY A 14 11.26 -7.93 -16.37
CA GLY A 14 10.32 -9.04 -16.43
C GLY A 14 9.12 -8.95 -15.48
N PHE A 15 9.12 -7.99 -14.54
CA PHE A 15 7.98 -7.78 -13.65
C PHE A 15 6.73 -7.33 -14.44
N ARG A 16 5.57 -7.85 -14.03
CA ARG A 16 4.27 -7.46 -14.56
C ARG A 16 3.29 -7.30 -13.41
N PHE A 17 2.49 -6.24 -13.47
CA PHE A 17 1.37 -6.13 -12.55
C PHE A 17 0.36 -7.27 -12.77
N PRO A 18 -0.25 -7.80 -11.68
CA PRO A 18 -1.37 -8.73 -11.80
C PRO A 18 -2.48 -8.11 -12.63
N GLU A 19 -3.13 -8.92 -13.46
CA GLU A 19 -4.21 -8.46 -14.35
C GLU A 19 -5.37 -7.83 -13.57
N THR A 20 -5.70 -8.40 -12.42
CA THR A 20 -6.73 -7.88 -11.51
C THR A 20 -6.41 -6.49 -10.98
N TYR A 21 -5.13 -6.21 -10.67
CA TYR A 21 -4.70 -4.87 -10.29
C TYR A 21 -4.76 -3.89 -11.48
N ARG A 22 -4.32 -4.30 -12.68
CA ARG A 22 -4.42 -3.46 -13.88
C ARG A 22 -5.85 -3.05 -14.18
N GLN A 23 -6.76 -4.02 -14.22
CA GLN A 23 -8.19 -3.78 -14.44
C GLN A 23 -8.79 -2.88 -13.37
N LEU A 24 -8.38 -3.05 -12.10
CA LEU A 24 -8.82 -2.20 -11.01
C LEU A 24 -8.38 -0.75 -11.20
N VAL A 25 -7.13 -0.51 -11.63
CA VAL A 25 -6.62 0.85 -11.86
C VAL A 25 -7.25 1.50 -13.11
N GLU A 26 -7.60 0.71 -14.12
CA GLU A 26 -8.31 1.18 -15.32
C GLU A 26 -9.81 1.42 -15.08
N SER A 27 -10.39 0.75 -14.07
CA SER A 27 -11.80 0.88 -13.71
C SER A 27 -12.12 2.23 -13.07
N ASN A 28 -13.29 2.77 -13.41
CA ASN A 28 -13.84 3.97 -12.77
C ASN A 28 -14.44 3.70 -11.37
N SER A 29 -14.65 2.44 -10.99
CA SER A 29 -15.23 2.05 -9.71
C SER A 29 -14.28 1.14 -8.94
N ARG A 30 -13.41 1.75 -8.11
CA ARG A 30 -12.52 1.01 -7.21
C ARG A 30 -13.18 0.89 -5.84
N PRO A 31 -12.91 -0.21 -5.11
CA PRO A 31 -13.38 -0.33 -3.75
C PRO A 31 -12.73 0.76 -2.89
N ASP A 32 -13.54 1.32 -2.01
CA ASP A 32 -13.07 2.13 -0.90
C ASP A 32 -12.44 1.17 0.13
N ILE A 33 -11.16 1.40 0.41
CA ILE A 33 -10.33 0.57 1.28
C ILE A 33 -9.68 1.39 2.41
N GLU A 34 -10.25 2.55 2.79
CA GLU A 34 -9.75 3.33 3.94
C GLU A 34 -9.50 2.41 5.15
N PRO A 35 -8.33 2.48 5.82
CA PRO A 35 -7.38 3.59 5.77
C PRO A 35 -6.38 3.53 4.60
N TRP A 36 -6.38 2.45 3.81
CA TRP A 36 -5.57 2.36 2.61
C TRP A 36 -6.04 3.35 1.55
N THR A 37 -5.06 3.85 0.81
CA THR A 37 -5.24 4.70 -0.36
C THR A 37 -4.47 4.10 -1.53
N TRP A 38 -5.09 4.14 -2.71
CA TRP A 38 -4.46 3.69 -3.96
C TRP A 38 -3.39 4.68 -4.42
N LEU A 39 -2.13 4.25 -4.49
CA LEU A 39 -1.05 5.12 -4.96
C LEU A 39 -1.25 5.56 -6.41
N ALA A 40 -1.93 4.75 -7.23
CA ALA A 40 -2.29 5.08 -8.61
C ALA A 40 -3.06 6.40 -8.79
N ASP A 41 -3.60 6.99 -7.71
CA ASP A 41 -4.25 8.31 -7.72
C ASP A 41 -3.29 9.48 -7.64
N ASN A 42 -2.06 9.26 -7.18
CA ASN A 42 -1.07 10.29 -6.92
C ASN A 42 0.28 9.85 -7.49
N MET A 43 0.54 10.24 -8.75
CA MET A 43 1.80 9.93 -9.44
C MET A 43 3.04 10.44 -8.68
N PRO A 44 3.12 11.71 -8.23
CA PRO A 44 4.26 12.17 -7.45
C PRO A 44 4.55 11.32 -6.22
N GLN A 45 3.50 10.96 -5.46
CA GLN A 45 3.63 10.13 -4.27
C GLN A 45 4.07 8.70 -4.61
N SER A 46 3.48 8.10 -5.65
CA SER A 46 3.87 6.78 -6.17
C SER A 46 5.37 6.73 -6.50
N LEU A 47 5.84 7.69 -7.30
CA LEU A 47 7.25 7.75 -7.72
C LEU A 47 8.19 8.00 -6.55
N SER A 48 7.78 8.84 -5.59
CA SER A 48 8.59 9.12 -4.39
C SER A 48 8.80 7.87 -3.55
N TYR A 49 7.75 7.12 -3.24
CA TYR A 49 7.89 5.88 -2.47
C TYR A 49 8.60 4.80 -3.27
N TYR A 50 8.36 4.71 -4.57
CA TYR A 50 9.07 3.74 -5.39
C TYR A 50 10.58 4.01 -5.42
N GLY A 51 11.00 5.26 -5.61
CA GLY A 51 12.40 5.66 -5.52
C GLY A 51 13.02 5.31 -4.16
N ALA A 52 12.31 5.60 -3.07
CA ALA A 52 12.77 5.25 -1.72
C ALA A 52 12.93 3.73 -1.52
N MET A 53 12.04 2.90 -2.09
CA MET A 53 12.14 1.45 -2.03
C MET A 53 13.33 0.93 -2.85
N LEU A 54 13.58 1.49 -4.03
CA LEU A 54 14.75 1.14 -4.84
C LEU A 54 16.08 1.50 -4.15
N GLU A 55 16.14 2.64 -3.46
CA GLU A 55 17.32 3.03 -2.70
C GLU A 55 17.57 2.11 -1.50
N LYS A 56 16.50 1.74 -0.79
CA LYS A 56 16.57 0.95 0.43
C LYS A 56 16.77 -0.55 0.19
N PHE A 57 16.11 -1.11 -0.82
CA PHE A 57 16.03 -2.55 -1.07
C PHE A 57 16.55 -2.91 -2.47
N LYS A 58 17.84 -2.63 -2.71
CA LYS A 58 18.49 -2.82 -4.01
C LYS A 58 18.50 -4.27 -4.51
N GLU A 59 18.58 -5.24 -3.58
CA GLU A 59 18.67 -6.67 -3.90
C GLU A 59 17.31 -7.35 -4.02
N GLY A 60 16.23 -6.64 -3.67
CA GLY A 60 14.87 -7.15 -3.68
C GLY A 60 13.93 -6.00 -4.03
N PRO A 61 13.79 -5.65 -5.33
CA PRO A 61 12.97 -4.53 -5.74
C PRO A 61 11.53 -4.72 -5.29
N LEU A 62 10.94 -3.66 -4.73
CA LEU A 62 9.55 -3.66 -4.28
C LEU A 62 8.80 -2.55 -5.00
N VAL A 63 7.61 -2.88 -5.52
CA VAL A 63 6.79 -1.94 -6.30
C VAL A 63 5.57 -1.55 -5.47
N PRO A 64 5.53 -0.34 -4.88
CA PRO A 64 4.43 0.08 -4.01
C PRO A 64 3.16 0.33 -4.83
N PHE A 65 2.00 -0.03 -4.28
CA PHE A 65 0.71 0.17 -4.97
C PHE A 65 -0.41 0.71 -4.08
N ALA A 66 -0.31 0.55 -2.76
CA ALA A 66 -1.20 1.16 -1.80
C ALA A 66 -0.43 1.67 -0.58
N ILE A 67 -1.02 2.65 0.11
CA ILE A 67 -0.44 3.33 1.26
C ILE A 67 -1.49 3.60 2.32
N ILE A 68 -1.15 3.42 3.59
CA ILE A 68 -1.85 4.03 4.72
C ILE A 68 -1.14 5.33 5.05
N CYS A 69 -1.91 6.42 5.10
CA CYS A 69 -1.48 7.70 5.67
C CYS A 69 -2.51 8.09 6.73
N ASP A 70 -2.53 7.36 7.83
CA ASP A 70 -3.48 7.64 8.91
C ASP A 70 -2.87 8.67 9.89
N GLU A 71 -3.35 9.91 9.83
CA GLU A 71 -2.99 10.98 10.76
C GLU A 71 -3.73 10.87 12.10
N THR A 72 -4.78 10.05 12.18
CA THR A 72 -5.63 9.92 13.38
C THR A 72 -4.99 9.05 14.47
N GLY A 73 -4.03 8.19 14.10
CA GLY A 73 -3.36 7.27 15.02
C GLY A 73 -4.23 6.08 15.45
N LEU A 74 -5.38 5.86 14.80
CA LEU A 74 -6.26 4.72 15.09
C LEU A 74 -5.71 3.40 14.59
N HIS A 75 -4.94 3.44 13.51
CA HIS A 75 -4.30 2.25 12.95
C HIS A 75 -2.81 2.14 13.27
N ASN A 76 -2.22 3.18 13.89
CA ASN A 76 -0.80 3.20 14.21
C ASN A 76 -0.52 3.79 15.59
N ASP A 77 -0.05 2.93 16.49
CA ASP A 77 0.30 3.22 17.87
C ASP A 77 1.60 4.05 17.98
N GLY A 78 1.49 5.36 17.80
CA GLY A 78 2.33 6.36 18.49
C GLY A 78 3.77 6.61 18.01
N TYR A 79 3.95 7.54 17.06
CA TYR A 79 4.99 8.58 16.94
C TYR A 79 4.77 9.41 15.66
N VAL A 80 4.32 10.67 15.80
CA VAL A 80 4.31 11.65 14.70
C VAL A 80 5.74 12.13 14.48
N THR A 81 6.36 11.73 13.38
CA THR A 81 7.61 12.37 12.93
C THR A 81 7.33 13.17 11.67
N LEU A 82 7.51 14.49 11.79
CA LEU A 82 7.21 15.59 10.85
C LEU A 82 7.80 15.51 9.42
N ALA A 83 8.20 14.34 8.93
CA ALA A 83 8.66 14.13 7.55
C ALA A 83 7.98 12.95 6.84
N LEU A 84 7.46 11.96 7.57
CA LEU A 84 6.74 10.80 7.03
C LEU A 84 5.83 10.32 8.17
N GLY A 85 4.57 10.74 8.20
CA GLY A 85 3.57 10.22 9.14
C GLY A 85 3.51 8.69 9.11
N TYR A 86 2.67 8.06 9.92
CA TYR A 86 2.56 6.60 9.97
C TYR A 86 2.22 6.03 8.59
N VAL A 87 3.26 5.55 7.91
CA VAL A 87 3.18 5.14 6.51
C VAL A 87 3.42 3.66 6.47
N THR A 88 2.36 2.94 6.14
CA THR A 88 2.43 1.53 5.81
C THR A 88 2.22 1.40 4.31
N LEU A 89 3.14 0.73 3.63
CA LEU A 89 3.07 0.47 2.21
C LEU A 89 2.69 -0.99 1.97
N ALA A 90 1.78 -1.21 1.01
CA ALA A 90 1.61 -2.50 0.36
C ALA A 90 2.39 -2.48 -0.96
N LEU A 91 3.25 -3.48 -1.14
CA LEU A 91 4.18 -3.55 -2.27
C LEU A 91 4.10 -4.91 -2.95
N PHE A 92 4.20 -4.94 -4.26
CA PHE A 92 4.49 -6.16 -5.00
C PHE A 92 5.97 -6.53 -4.85
N ASP A 93 6.23 -7.83 -4.69
CA ASP A 93 7.57 -8.41 -4.77
C ASP A 93 8.05 -8.33 -6.23
N GLY A 94 8.89 -7.36 -6.54
CA GLY A 94 9.36 -7.08 -7.89
C GLY A 94 10.31 -8.14 -8.45
N SER A 95 10.82 -9.03 -7.58
CA SER A 95 11.58 -10.21 -7.98
C SER A 95 10.68 -11.37 -8.41
N ASP A 96 9.38 -11.29 -8.12
CA ASP A 96 8.40 -12.29 -8.53
C ASP A 96 7.91 -11.96 -9.94
N ILE A 97 8.46 -12.67 -10.92
CA ILE A 97 8.13 -12.53 -12.35
C ILE A 97 6.92 -13.38 -12.78
N SER A 98 6.19 -13.96 -11.82
CA SER A 98 4.92 -14.62 -12.11
C SER A 98 3.84 -13.59 -12.50
N ASP A 99 2.72 -14.08 -13.03
CA ASP A 99 1.56 -13.21 -13.31
C ASP A 99 0.78 -12.83 -12.02
N SER A 100 1.18 -13.37 -10.86
CA SER A 100 0.57 -13.16 -9.55
C SER A 100 1.65 -12.88 -8.49
N PRO A 101 2.36 -11.75 -8.60
CA PRO A 101 3.42 -11.41 -7.66
C PRO A 101 2.89 -11.30 -6.23
N ARG A 102 3.66 -11.83 -5.29
CA ARG A 102 3.36 -11.73 -3.85
C ARG A 102 3.27 -10.28 -3.39
N VAL A 103 2.46 -10.05 -2.36
CA VAL A 103 2.36 -8.74 -1.69
C VAL A 103 3.13 -8.75 -0.37
N ARG A 104 3.91 -7.70 -0.14
CA ARG A 104 4.70 -7.42 1.06
C ARG A 104 4.20 -6.16 1.74
N ILE A 105 4.26 -6.15 3.07
CA ILE A 105 3.93 -4.98 3.87
C ILE A 105 5.20 -4.36 4.44
N TYR A 106 5.39 -3.07 4.20
CA TYR A 106 6.48 -2.30 4.79
C TYR A 106 5.93 -1.16 5.64
N ASP A 107 6.20 -1.22 6.93
CA ASP A 107 5.77 -0.25 7.92
C ASP A 107 6.96 0.66 8.28
N TYR A 108 6.84 1.95 7.98
CA TYR A 108 7.87 2.95 8.32
C TYR A 108 7.97 3.21 9.82
N SER A 109 6.94 2.90 10.61
CA SER A 109 6.96 3.05 12.06
C SER A 109 7.87 1.99 12.73
N ASN A 110 8.06 0.84 12.07
CA ASN A 110 8.94 -0.23 12.53
C ASN A 110 10.05 -0.56 11.52
N PRO A 111 11.01 0.37 11.29
CA PRO A 111 12.00 0.24 10.22
C PRO A 111 13.03 -0.87 10.47
N LYS A 112 13.04 -1.48 11.66
CA LYS A 112 13.90 -2.62 12.01
C LYS A 112 13.40 -3.93 11.43
N LYS A 113 12.12 -4.03 11.07
CA LYS A 113 11.54 -5.18 10.38
C LYS A 113 11.54 -4.93 8.89
N GLY A 114 12.17 -5.82 8.13
CA GLY A 114 12.12 -5.74 6.68
C GLY A 114 10.74 -6.12 6.15
N PRO A 115 10.43 -5.79 4.89
CA PRO A 115 9.22 -6.26 4.19
C PRO A 115 9.09 -7.80 4.16
N TRP A 116 10.20 -8.52 4.33
CA TRP A 116 10.24 -9.98 4.40
C TRP A 116 9.93 -10.57 5.79
N ASP A 117 10.01 -9.75 6.83
CA ASP A 117 9.76 -10.15 8.24
C ASP A 117 8.34 -9.80 8.70
N ASN A 118 7.59 -9.07 7.89
CA ASN A 118 6.22 -8.63 8.15
C ASN A 118 5.19 -9.59 7.55
N LEU A 119 3.91 -9.23 7.71
CA LEU A 119 2.81 -9.85 6.99
C LEU A 119 3.08 -9.87 5.48
N ARG A 120 2.69 -10.98 4.87
CA ARG A 120 2.80 -11.21 3.43
C ARG A 120 1.53 -11.88 2.96
N TYR A 121 1.18 -11.62 1.70
CA TYR A 121 0.07 -12.27 1.02
C TYR A 121 0.60 -12.98 -0.21
N ASN A 122 -0.05 -14.06 -0.62
CA ASN A 122 0.40 -14.85 -1.75
C ASN A 122 0.19 -14.11 -3.08
N ASP A 123 -0.82 -13.25 -3.16
CA ASP A 123 -1.17 -12.46 -4.34
C ASP A 123 -1.93 -11.17 -3.97
N PHE A 124 -2.36 -10.43 -5.00
CA PHE A 124 -3.10 -9.17 -4.85
C PHE A 124 -4.51 -9.38 -4.30
N GLU A 125 -5.17 -10.44 -4.72
CA GLU A 125 -6.55 -10.77 -4.38
C GLU A 125 -6.67 -11.10 -2.89
N GLU A 126 -5.74 -11.89 -2.35
CA GLU A 126 -5.66 -12.19 -0.93
C GLU A 126 -5.43 -10.91 -0.10
N TRP A 127 -4.52 -10.04 -0.55
CA TRP A 127 -4.34 -8.73 0.09
C TRP A 127 -5.61 -7.87 0.02
N LEU A 128 -6.31 -7.87 -1.11
CA LEU A 128 -7.52 -7.06 -1.29
C LEU A 128 -8.68 -7.53 -0.40
N VAL A 129 -8.79 -8.83 -0.14
CA VAL A 129 -9.76 -9.36 0.84
C VAL A 129 -9.41 -8.83 2.23
N ALA A 130 -8.17 -8.99 2.67
CA ALA A 130 -7.73 -8.51 3.98
C ALA A 130 -7.91 -6.98 4.14
N ALA A 131 -7.55 -6.19 3.11
CA ALA A 131 -7.71 -4.74 3.13
C ALA A 131 -9.18 -4.30 3.23
N ARG A 132 -10.13 -5.08 2.70
CA ARG A 132 -11.56 -4.79 2.83
C ARG A 132 -12.08 -5.10 4.23
N GLU A 133 -11.61 -6.18 4.84
CA GLU A 133 -11.94 -6.53 6.23
C GLU A 133 -11.41 -5.44 7.18
N GLU A 134 -10.13 -5.09 7.04
CA GLU A 134 -9.50 -3.99 7.78
C GLU A 134 -10.25 -2.66 7.60
N SER A 135 -10.71 -2.38 6.37
CA SER A 135 -11.46 -1.16 6.07
C SER A 135 -12.82 -1.10 6.75
N ALA A 136 -13.53 -2.23 6.84
CA ALA A 136 -14.80 -2.29 7.53
C ALA A 136 -14.63 -2.06 9.04
N ASP A 137 -13.60 -2.66 9.63
CA ASP A 137 -13.27 -2.49 11.05
C ASP A 137 -12.86 -1.04 11.37
N TYR A 138 -12.00 -0.44 10.53
CA TYR A 138 -11.57 0.95 10.68
C TYR A 138 -12.75 1.93 10.65
N LYS A 139 -13.67 1.77 9.71
CA LYS A 139 -14.85 2.64 9.58
C LYS A 139 -15.81 2.49 10.75
N THR A 140 -15.94 1.28 11.28
CA THR A 140 -16.75 1.02 12.49
C THR A 140 -16.16 1.74 13.69
N GLN A 141 -14.86 1.59 13.94
CA GLN A 141 -14.17 2.26 15.04
C GLN A 141 -14.21 3.78 14.91
N ARG A 142 -14.03 4.32 13.69
CA ARG A 142 -14.13 5.76 13.43
C ARG A 142 -15.51 6.31 13.79
N ALA A 143 -16.58 5.61 13.39
CA ALA A 143 -17.95 6.03 13.71
C ALA A 143 -18.23 6.03 15.22
N GLU A 144 -17.73 5.03 15.96
CA GLU A 144 -17.89 4.97 17.43
C GLU A 144 -17.18 6.13 18.15
N ILE A 145 -16.04 6.58 17.63
CA ILE A 145 -15.29 7.72 18.19
C ILE A 145 -16.00 9.04 17.90
N ASP A 146 -16.49 9.22 16.69
CA ASP A 146 -17.24 10.43 16.31
C ASP A 146 -18.51 10.57 17.17
N ASP A 147 -19.27 9.47 17.34
CA ASP A 147 -20.46 9.43 18.21
C ASP A 147 -20.13 9.73 19.68
N SER A 148 -18.96 9.29 20.17
CA SER A 148 -18.51 9.52 21.55
C SER A 148 -18.03 10.96 21.80
N ASN A 149 -17.60 11.67 20.76
CA ASN A 149 -17.16 13.07 20.86
C ASN A 149 -18.32 14.07 20.72
N GLU A 150 -19.46 13.65 20.19
CA GLU A 150 -20.67 14.47 20.06
C GLU A 150 -21.64 14.37 21.26
N ALA A 151 -21.41 13.43 22.19
CA ALA A 151 -22.23 13.18 23.39
C ALA A 151 -21.74 13.92 24.66
#